data_AF-A0A820Z0Y7-F1
#
_entry.id   AF-A0A820Z0Y7-F1
#
_cell.length_a   1.000
_cell.length_b   1.000
_cell.length_c   1.000
_cell.angle_alpha   90.00
_cell.angle_beta   90.00
_cell.angle_gamma   90.00
#
_symmetry.space_group_name_H-M   'P 1'
#
loop_
_entity.id
_entity.type
_entity.pdbx_description
1 polymer ?
#
loop_
_entity_poly.entity_id
_entity_poly.type
_entity_poly.pdbx_seq_one_letter_code
_entity_poly.pdbx_strand_id
1 'polypeptide(L)'
;VAGGNRQGNGINQLSEPCGLYVDDDQTIYVAEWSNHRIVEWKWGATSGQVVAGGNGQGSGAHQLYNPYDVIVDKERDSLIICDYSNDRVVRWPRRNGTSGETIISNIDCVGLTMDENGSLYVTDEGKHEVRRY
;
A
#
# COMPACT_ATOMS: atom_id res chain seq x y z
N VAL A 1 -5.83 -18.11 2.01
CA VAL A 1 -6.67 -17.01 1.47
C VAL A 1 -6.46 -15.82 2.38
N ALA A 2 -6.10 -14.65 1.84
CA ALA A 2 -6.11 -13.41 2.61
C ALA A 2 -7.55 -12.92 2.77
N GLY A 3 -7.98 -12.63 4.00
CA GLY A 3 -9.38 -12.31 4.30
C GLY A 3 -10.33 -13.51 4.19
N GLY A 4 -11.53 -13.31 3.64
CA GLY A 4 -12.57 -14.35 3.47
C GLY A 4 -13.54 -14.49 4.66
N ASN A 5 -13.36 -13.73 5.74
CA ASN A 5 -14.19 -13.77 6.95
C ASN A 5 -15.23 -12.63 7.01
N ARG A 6 -15.85 -12.33 5.86
CA ARG A 6 -16.71 -11.15 5.61
C ARG A 6 -15.93 -9.82 5.70
N GLN A 7 -16.59 -8.75 5.27
CA GLN A 7 -16.06 -7.39 5.41
C GLN A 7 -15.90 -7.03 6.89
N GLY A 8 -14.78 -6.40 7.24
CA GLY A 8 -14.51 -5.92 8.60
C GLY A 8 -13.10 -5.41 8.79
N ASN A 9 -12.77 -5.00 10.01
CA ASN A 9 -11.46 -4.45 10.38
C ASN A 9 -10.61 -5.39 11.24
N GLY A 10 -11.12 -6.59 11.58
CA GLY A 10 -10.36 -7.64 12.24
C GLY A 10 -9.15 -8.06 11.40
N ILE A 11 -8.11 -8.59 12.05
CA ILE A 11 -6.85 -8.92 11.37
C ILE A 11 -6.96 -10.13 10.43
N ASN A 12 -8.04 -10.90 10.55
CA ASN A 12 -8.43 -11.97 9.63
C ASN A 12 -9.53 -11.56 8.63
N GLN A 13 -9.88 -10.27 8.60
CA GLN A 13 -10.88 -9.67 7.72
C GLN A 13 -10.22 -8.61 6.83
N LEU A 14 -10.89 -8.25 5.75
CA LEU A 14 -10.51 -7.14 4.88
C LEU A 14 -11.73 -6.24 4.65
N SER A 15 -11.51 -4.97 4.34
CA SER A 15 -12.55 -4.02 3.93
C SER A 15 -12.12 -3.26 2.69
N GLU A 16 -12.80 -3.52 1.56
CA GLU A 16 -12.49 -2.96 0.24
C GLU A 16 -11.00 -3.10 -0.13
N PRO A 17 -10.48 -4.33 -0.28
CA PRO A 17 -9.12 -4.51 -0.79
C PRO A 17 -9.05 -4.10 -2.27
N CYS A 18 -8.17 -3.16 -2.61
CA CYS A 18 -8.09 -2.56 -3.95
C CYS A 18 -6.89 -3.07 -4.76
N GLY A 19 -5.69 -2.97 -4.18
CA GLY A 19 -4.43 -3.36 -4.81
C GLY A 19 -3.67 -4.38 -3.96
N LEU A 20 -2.80 -5.16 -4.62
CA LEU A 20 -1.96 -6.13 -3.94
C LEU A 20 -0.61 -6.30 -4.64
N TYR A 21 0.37 -6.72 -3.85
CA TYR A 21 1.67 -7.17 -4.32
C TYR A 21 2.06 -8.49 -3.67
N VAL A 22 2.72 -9.37 -4.40
CA VAL A 22 3.27 -10.63 -3.90
C VAL A 22 4.77 -10.60 -4.07
N ASP A 23 5.52 -10.80 -2.99
CA ASP A 23 6.98 -10.87 -3.03
C ASP A 23 7.52 -12.29 -3.29
N ASP A 24 8.84 -12.41 -3.36
CA ASP A 24 9.51 -13.69 -3.63
C ASP A 24 9.35 -14.70 -2.48
N ASP A 25 9.04 -14.23 -1.26
CA ASP A 25 8.75 -15.05 -0.08
C ASP A 25 7.28 -15.49 -0.03
N GLN A 26 6.50 -15.21 -1.08
CA GLN A 26 5.04 -15.43 -1.15
C GLN A 26 4.26 -14.69 -0.06
N THR A 27 4.81 -13.59 0.45
CA THR A 27 4.09 -12.64 1.30
C THR A 27 3.27 -11.72 0.42
N ILE A 28 1.97 -11.62 0.74
CA ILE A 28 1.01 -10.77 0.05
C ILE A 28 0.86 -9.48 0.86
N TYR A 29 1.06 -8.34 0.21
CA TYR A 29 0.72 -7.02 0.73
C TYR A 29 -0.58 -6.57 0.10
N VAL A 30 -1.54 -6.11 0.90
CA VAL A 30 -2.86 -5.70 0.44
C VAL A 30 -3.14 -4.26 0.87
N ALA A 31 -3.50 -3.41 -0.08
CA ALA A 31 -4.03 -2.09 0.20
C ALA A 31 -5.53 -2.18 0.52
N GLU A 32 -5.90 -1.81 1.75
CA GLU A 32 -7.30 -1.77 2.19
C GLU A 32 -7.81 -0.34 2.18
N TRP A 33 -8.70 -0.05 1.23
CA TRP A 33 -9.29 1.26 1.03
C TRP A 33 -10.03 1.75 2.28
N SER A 34 -11.04 1.00 2.70
CA SER A 34 -11.95 1.40 3.79
C SER A 34 -11.37 1.23 5.19
N ASN A 35 -10.29 0.46 5.36
CA ASN A 35 -9.57 0.36 6.63
C ASN A 35 -8.33 1.28 6.70
N HIS A 36 -8.02 2.01 5.62
CA HIS A 36 -6.91 2.97 5.52
C HIS A 36 -5.56 2.41 5.99
N ARG A 37 -5.23 1.22 5.51
CA ARG A 37 -4.04 0.48 5.95
C ARG A 37 -3.51 -0.44 4.86
N ILE A 38 -2.24 -0.83 5.02
CA ILE A 38 -1.66 -1.96 4.30
C ILE A 38 -1.53 -3.13 5.27
N VAL A 39 -1.95 -4.31 4.83
CA VAL A 39 -1.82 -5.56 5.60
C VAL A 39 -0.96 -6.56 4.86
N GLU A 40 0.00 -7.15 5.56
CA GLU A 40 0.78 -8.28 5.04
C GLU A 40 0.16 -9.61 5.45
N TRP A 41 0.24 -10.60 4.55
CA TRP A 41 -0.24 -11.95 4.74
C TRP A 41 0.82 -12.93 4.26
N LYS A 42 1.37 -13.72 5.18
CA LYS A 42 2.30 -14.81 4.83
C LYS A 42 1.57 -15.98 4.17
N TRP A 43 2.28 -16.74 3.35
CA TRP A 43 1.73 -17.97 2.78
C TRP A 43 1.15 -18.89 3.87
N GLY A 44 -0.09 -19.35 3.67
CA GLY A 44 -0.80 -20.22 4.60
C GLY A 44 -1.34 -19.53 5.87
N ALA A 45 -1.12 -18.22 6.06
CA ALA A 45 -1.65 -17.51 7.21
C ALA A 45 -3.19 -17.39 7.19
N THR A 46 -3.80 -17.43 8.38
CA THR A 46 -5.25 -17.23 8.59
C THR A 46 -5.59 -15.82 9.09
N SER A 47 -4.57 -15.02 9.37
CA SER A 47 -4.64 -13.61 9.76
C SER A 47 -3.45 -12.85 9.20
N GLY A 48 -3.64 -11.57 8.89
CA GLY A 48 -2.57 -10.69 8.44
C GLY A 48 -1.83 -9.99 9.58
N GLN A 49 -1.03 -8.99 9.22
CA GLN A 49 -0.43 -8.02 10.13
C GLN A 49 -0.48 -6.64 9.48
N VAL A 50 -0.91 -5.61 10.23
CA VAL A 50 -0.88 -4.23 9.72
C VAL A 50 0.57 -3.76 9.67
N VAL A 51 1.02 -3.33 8.50
CA VAL A 51 2.42 -2.94 8.26
C VAL A 51 2.59 -1.47 7.86
N ALA A 52 1.50 -0.81 7.43
CA ALA A 52 1.45 0.63 7.23
C ALA A 52 0.03 1.17 7.47
N GLY A 53 -0.07 2.42 7.92
CA GLY A 53 -1.35 3.04 8.29
C GLY A 53 -1.99 2.38 9.52
N GLY A 54 -3.32 2.29 9.53
CA GLY A 54 -4.08 1.68 10.64
C GLY A 54 -4.21 2.55 11.91
N ASN A 55 -3.66 3.76 11.90
CA ASN A 55 -3.78 4.75 12.99
C ASN A 55 -4.92 5.75 12.74
N GLY A 56 -6.02 5.26 12.17
CA GLY A 56 -7.10 6.08 11.65
C GLY A 56 -6.78 6.73 10.31
N GLN A 57 -7.84 7.22 9.68
CA GLN A 57 -7.78 7.98 8.43
C GLN A 57 -7.05 9.30 8.64
N GLY A 58 -6.14 9.67 7.74
CA GLY A 58 -5.55 11.01 7.72
C GLY A 58 -4.31 11.13 6.85
N SER A 59 -3.71 12.32 6.87
CA SER A 59 -2.53 12.68 6.07
C SER A 59 -1.23 12.72 6.88
N GLY A 60 -1.29 12.45 8.19
CA GLY A 60 -0.11 12.37 9.05
C GLY A 60 0.88 11.30 8.58
N ALA A 61 2.14 11.42 8.98
CA ALA A 61 3.20 10.49 8.55
C ALA A 61 2.92 9.03 8.95
N HIS A 62 2.14 8.79 10.00
CA HIS A 62 1.77 7.46 10.49
C HIS A 62 0.35 7.04 10.04
N GLN A 63 -0.28 7.80 9.13
CA GLN A 63 -1.64 7.60 8.65
C GLN A 63 -1.66 7.43 7.14
N LEU A 64 -2.72 6.78 6.65
CA LEU A 64 -3.08 6.69 5.24
C LEU A 64 -4.54 7.12 5.11
N TYR A 65 -4.96 7.41 3.88
CA TYR A 65 -6.34 7.68 3.54
C TYR A 65 -6.68 7.05 2.19
N ASN A 66 -7.49 5.99 2.25
CA ASN A 66 -7.96 5.24 1.08
C ASN A 66 -6.81 4.77 0.17
N PRO A 67 -5.84 4.00 0.69
CA PRO A 67 -4.73 3.53 -0.15
C PRO A 67 -5.27 2.62 -1.25
N TYR A 68 -4.85 2.87 -2.49
CA TYR A 68 -5.38 2.16 -3.65
C TYR A 68 -4.49 1.01 -4.10
N ASP A 69 -3.17 1.22 -4.06
CA ASP A 69 -2.19 0.23 -4.51
C ASP A 69 -0.92 0.23 -3.65
N VAL A 70 -0.18 -0.87 -3.67
CA VAL A 70 1.07 -1.05 -2.94
C VAL A 70 2.02 -1.96 -3.71
N ILE A 71 3.31 -1.60 -3.75
CA ILE A 71 4.39 -2.46 -4.24
C ILE A 71 5.57 -2.48 -3.25
N VAL A 72 6.48 -3.44 -3.40
CA VAL A 72 7.72 -3.51 -2.61
C VAL A 72 8.90 -3.00 -3.44
N ASP A 73 9.59 -1.98 -2.93
CA ASP A 73 10.95 -1.64 -3.35
C ASP A 73 11.93 -2.51 -2.54
N LYS A 74 12.44 -3.56 -3.20
CA LYS A 74 13.34 -4.55 -2.59
C LYS A 74 14.71 -3.95 -2.25
N GLU A 75 15.21 -3.02 -3.04
CA GLU A 75 16.54 -2.41 -2.82
C GLU A 75 16.55 -1.57 -1.55
N ARG A 76 15.44 -0.87 -1.26
CA ARG A 76 15.30 0.01 -0.09
C ARG A 76 14.60 -0.65 1.10
N ASP A 77 14.23 -1.93 0.99
CA ASP A 77 13.38 -2.66 1.96
C ASP A 77 12.17 -1.82 2.39
N SER A 78 11.41 -1.32 1.41
CA SER A 78 10.30 -0.39 1.64
C SER A 78 9.05 -0.74 0.83
N LEU A 79 7.90 -0.35 1.35
CA LEU A 79 6.63 -0.33 0.63
C LEU A 79 6.51 1.01 -0.09
N ILE A 80 6.08 0.98 -1.35
CA ILE A 80 5.62 2.15 -2.07
C ILE A 80 4.11 2.06 -2.15
N ILE A 81 3.43 3.04 -1.57
CA ILE A 81 1.99 3.03 -1.34
C ILE A 81 1.38 4.20 -2.08
N CYS A 82 0.35 3.91 -2.85
CA CYS A 82 -0.49 4.92 -3.42
C CYS A 82 -1.54 5.33 -2.39
N ASP A 83 -1.36 6.51 -1.78
CA ASP A 83 -2.21 7.05 -0.73
C ASP A 83 -3.23 8.01 -1.37
N TYR A 84 -4.17 7.42 -2.12
CA TYR A 84 -4.99 8.09 -3.13
C TYR A 84 -5.72 9.33 -2.62
N SER A 85 -6.46 9.24 -1.50
CA SER A 85 -7.23 10.40 -1.01
C SER A 85 -6.38 11.46 -0.30
N ASN A 86 -5.06 11.28 -0.24
CA ASN A 86 -4.09 12.29 0.17
C ASN A 86 -3.26 12.81 -1.02
N ASP A 87 -3.62 12.47 -2.26
CA ASP A 87 -3.01 12.93 -3.52
C ASP A 87 -1.48 12.73 -3.55
N ARG A 88 -1.01 11.59 -3.04
CA ARG A 88 0.43 11.33 -2.83
C ARG A 88 0.82 9.86 -2.98
N VAL A 89 2.10 9.65 -3.27
CA VAL A 89 2.78 8.36 -3.11
C VAL A 89 3.69 8.41 -1.88
N VAL A 90 3.56 7.40 -1.03
CA VAL A 90 4.29 7.27 0.24
C VAL A 90 5.29 6.12 0.15
N ARG A 91 6.52 6.35 0.60
CA ARG A 91 7.48 5.29 0.92
C ARG A 91 7.41 4.97 2.40
N TRP A 92 7.23 3.71 2.76
CA TRP A 92 7.11 3.25 4.15
C TRP A 92 8.11 2.12 4.43
N PRO A 93 8.83 2.11 5.56
CA PRO A 93 9.75 1.01 5.87
C PRO A 93 9.01 -0.32 5.93
N ARG A 94 9.44 -1.31 5.15
CA ARG A 94 8.71 -2.57 5.01
C ARG A 94 8.61 -3.34 6.33
N ARG A 95 9.60 -3.18 7.20
CA ARG A 95 9.69 -3.83 8.50
C ARG A 95 9.88 -2.79 9.60
N ASN A 96 9.14 -2.95 10.70
CA ASN A 96 9.22 -2.10 11.89
C ASN A 96 9.02 -0.59 11.62
N GLY A 97 8.40 -0.23 10.51
CA GLY A 97 8.09 1.16 10.16
C GLY A 97 6.90 1.68 10.95
N THR A 98 7.05 2.84 11.60
CA THR A 98 5.96 3.52 12.32
C THR A 98 5.38 4.71 11.56
N SER A 99 6.07 5.16 10.51
CA SER A 99 5.64 6.24 9.63
C SER A 99 6.23 6.11 8.24
N GLY A 100 5.56 6.71 7.27
CA GLY A 100 6.00 6.86 5.90
C GLY A 100 6.44 8.28 5.57
N GLU A 101 7.08 8.40 4.41
CA GLU A 101 7.56 9.63 3.81
C GLU A 101 6.85 9.85 2.47
N THR A 102 6.34 11.05 2.24
CA THR A 102 5.79 11.42 0.92
C THR A 102 6.94 11.56 -0.07
N ILE A 103 6.95 10.75 -1.13
CA ILE A 103 7.98 10.79 -2.18
C ILE A 103 7.49 11.43 -3.49
N ILE A 104 6.17 11.46 -3.71
CA ILE A 104 5.52 12.16 -4.83
C ILE A 104 4.25 12.81 -4.29
N SER A 105 4.00 14.07 -4.62
CA SER A 105 2.82 14.83 -4.23
C SER A 105 2.05 15.35 -5.44
N ASN A 106 0.80 15.76 -5.23
CA ASN A 106 -0.13 16.25 -6.26
C ASN A 106 -0.33 15.23 -7.37
N ILE A 107 -0.64 13.99 -6.99
CA ILE A 107 -0.86 12.87 -7.91
C ILE A 107 -2.09 12.05 -7.48
N ASP A 108 -3.01 11.86 -8.41
CA ASP A 108 -4.19 11.01 -8.21
C ASP A 108 -3.80 9.58 -8.59
N CYS A 109 -2.93 8.97 -7.77
CA CYS A 109 -2.35 7.68 -8.09
C CYS A 109 -3.42 6.57 -8.02
N VAL A 110 -3.38 5.62 -8.94
CA VAL A 110 -4.27 4.43 -8.89
C VAL A 110 -3.56 3.11 -9.19
N GLY A 111 -2.27 3.17 -9.52
CA GLY A 111 -1.50 2.01 -9.93
C GLY A 111 -0.02 2.31 -9.87
N LEU A 112 0.74 1.34 -9.36
CA LEU A 112 2.17 1.40 -9.17
C LEU A 112 2.84 0.20 -9.82
N THR A 113 3.95 0.44 -10.51
CA THR A 113 4.89 -0.64 -10.86
C THR A 113 6.31 -0.11 -10.88
N MET A 114 7.28 -0.99 -10.72
CA MET A 114 8.69 -0.65 -10.70
C MET A 114 9.44 -1.59 -11.64
N ASP A 115 10.33 -1.04 -12.45
CA ASP A 115 11.21 -1.87 -13.29
C ASP A 115 12.42 -2.40 -12.52
N GLU A 116 13.18 -3.28 -13.15
CA GLU A 116 14.37 -3.90 -12.56
C GLU A 116 15.49 -2.90 -12.21
N ASN A 117 15.44 -1.68 -12.76
CA ASN A 117 16.39 -0.61 -12.45
C ASN A 117 15.91 0.30 -11.31
N GLY A 118 14.76 -0.01 -10.70
CA GLY A 118 14.17 0.77 -9.63
C GLY A 118 13.41 2.01 -10.09
N SER A 119 13.12 2.16 -11.40
CA SER A 119 12.31 3.29 -11.87
C SER A 119 10.85 3.04 -11.53
N LEU A 120 10.21 4.01 -10.90
CA LEU A 120 8.81 3.91 -10.47
C LEU A 120 7.90 4.46 -11.56
N TYR A 121 6.90 3.68 -11.96
CA TYR A 121 5.84 4.10 -12.88
C TYR A 121 4.55 4.24 -12.10
N VAL A 122 3.93 5.41 -12.21
CA VAL A 122 2.68 5.73 -11.51
C VAL A 122 1.65 6.18 -12.54
N THR A 123 0.46 5.58 -12.50
CA THR A 123 -0.71 6.08 -13.23
C THR A 123 -1.31 7.24 -12.45
N ASP A 124 -1.46 8.40 -13.07
CA ASP A 124 -2.11 9.60 -12.52
C ASP A 124 -3.48 9.78 -13.19
N GLU A 125 -4.55 9.44 -12.48
CA GLU A 125 -5.92 9.48 -13.02
C GLU A 125 -6.34 10.91 -13.38
N GLY A 126 -6.07 11.88 -12.50
CA GLY A 126 -6.44 13.28 -12.66
C GLY A 126 -5.69 13.99 -13.79
N LYS A 127 -4.46 13.57 -14.07
CA LYS A 127 -3.69 14.08 -15.23
C LYS A 127 -3.81 13.25 -16.50
N HIS A 128 -4.50 12.11 -16.44
CA HIS A 128 -4.66 11.19 -17.57
C HIS A 128 -3.32 10.72 -18.18
N GLU A 129 -2.34 10.44 -17.33
CA GLU A 129 -1.00 10.05 -17.77
C GLU A 129 -0.43 8.87 -16.95
N VAL A 130 0.62 8.26 -17.50
CA VAL A 130 1.53 7.40 -16.74
C VAL A 130 2.87 8.10 -16.74
N ARG A 131 3.43 8.32 -15.55
CA ARG A 131 4.71 9.01 -15.39
C ARG A 131 5.74 8.08 -14.75
N ARG A 132 6.96 8.13 -15.28
CA ARG A 132 8.15 7.50 -14.69
C ARG A 132 8.84 8.50 -13.75
N TYR A 133 9.24 8.02 -12.59
CA TYR A 133 10.00 8.73 -11.56
C TYR A 133 11.33 8.02 -11.28
#